data_AF-A0A3D5CEQ5-F1
#
_entry.id   AF-A0A3D5CEQ5-F1
#
_cell.length_a   1.000
_cell.length_b   1.000
_cell.length_c   1.000
_cell.angle_alpha   90.00
_cell.angle_beta   90.00
_cell.angle_gamma   90.00
#
_symmetry.space_group_name_H-M   'P 1'
#
loop_
_entity.id
_entity.type
_entity.pdbx_description
1 polymer ?
#
loop_
_entity_poly.entity_id
_entity_poly.type
_entity_poly.pdbx_seq_one_letter_code
_entity_poly.pdbx_strand_id
1 'polypeptide(L)' 'LATAGSHRVSSDAPLVRDGSDFAIVRATLAHGERRLNVDVQINRQGSNRAQVNGTGIRTGELGRYAHVVLFAP' A
#
# COMPACT_ATOMS: atom_id res chain seq x y z
N LEU A 1 4.54 -2.30 -0.41
CA LEU A 1 3.12 -2.56 -0.78
C LEU A 1 2.58 -3.81 -0.10
N ALA A 2 3.22 -4.97 -0.25
CA ALA A 2 2.72 -6.22 0.35
C ALA A 2 2.63 -6.23 1.89
N THR A 3 3.54 -5.53 2.57
CA THR A 3 3.61 -5.47 4.05
C THR A 3 3.01 -4.21 4.65
N ALA A 4 2.55 -3.26 3.82
CA ALA A 4 2.05 -1.94 4.24
C ALA A 4 3.00 -1.14 5.18
N GLY A 5 4.29 -1.46 5.24
CA GLY A 5 5.32 -0.73 5.99
C GLY A 5 6.39 -0.12 5.08
N SER A 6 7.08 0.91 5.59
CA SER A 6 8.20 1.56 4.90
C SER A 6 9.55 1.05 5.42
N HIS A 7 10.54 0.99 4.52
CA HIS A 7 11.93 0.68 4.85
C HIS A 7 12.76 1.92 5.18
N ARG A 8 12.30 3.13 4.81
CA ARG A 8 13.05 4.38 4.98
C ARG A 8 12.72 5.13 6.25
N VAL A 9 11.56 4.86 6.82
CA VAL A 9 11.01 5.57 7.98
C VAL A 9 10.24 4.59 8.86
N SER A 10 10.24 4.85 10.17
CA SER A 10 9.59 4.01 11.17
C SER A 10 8.09 4.31 11.38
N SER A 11 7.58 5.39 10.80
CA SER A 11 6.17 5.79 10.87
C SER A 11 5.64 6.23 9.50
N ASP A 12 4.31 6.29 9.38
CA ASP A 12 3.64 6.63 8.12
C ASP A 12 3.54 8.14 7.87
N ALA A 13 3.59 8.98 8.92
CA ALA A 13 3.45 10.43 8.77
C ALA A 13 4.44 11.08 7.77
N PRO A 14 5.72 10.70 7.71
CA PRO A 14 6.67 11.22 6.71
C PRO A 14 6.33 10.82 5.26
N LEU A 15 5.49 9.80 5.05
CA LEU A 15 5.06 9.37 3.71
C LEU A 15 3.90 10.21 3.18
N VAL A 16 3.28 11.02 4.03
CA VAL A 16 2.12 11.86 3.67
C VAL A 16 2.56 13.30 3.47
N ARG A 17 2.17 13.88 2.33
CA ARG A 17 2.44 15.29 2.00
C ARG A 17 2.03 16.21 3.15
N ASP A 18 2.83 17.24 3.42
CA ASP A 18 2.51 18.24 4.44
C ASP A 18 1.12 18.88 4.20
N GLY A 19 0.40 19.13 5.28
CA GLY A 19 -0.98 19.64 5.24
C GLY A 19 -2.06 18.66 4.74
N SER A 20 -1.72 17.39 4.46
CA SER A 20 -2.69 16.35 4.05
C SER A 20 -2.92 15.30 5.14
N ASP A 21 -4.09 14.68 5.20
CA ASP A 21 -4.36 13.65 6.23
C ASP A 21 -3.92 12.24 5.81
N PHE A 22 -3.79 12.00 4.51
CA PHE A 22 -3.41 10.71 3.95
C PHE A 22 -2.75 10.85 2.57
N ALA A 23 -2.08 9.78 2.14
CA ALA A 23 -1.58 9.59 0.79
C ALA A 23 -2.16 8.30 0.19
N ILE A 24 -2.25 8.20 -1.13
CA ILE A 24 -2.69 6.98 -1.82
C ILE A 24 -1.57 6.48 -2.72
N VAL A 25 -1.24 5.20 -2.58
CA VAL A 25 -0.39 4.47 -3.52
C VAL A 25 -1.27 3.51 -4.33
N ARG A 26 -1.28 3.68 -5.65
CA ARG A 26 -2.03 2.85 -6.59
C ARG A 26 -1.07 2.03 -7.45
N ALA A 27 -1.36 0.75 -7.59
CA ALA A 27 -0.61 -0.15 -8.43
C ALA A 27 -1.56 -1.04 -9.24
N THR A 28 -1.24 -1.27 -10.51
CA THR A 28 -1.87 -2.31 -11.31
C THR A 28 -0.95 -3.52 -11.36
N LEU A 29 -1.39 -4.66 -10.84
CA LEU A 29 -0.65 -5.91 -10.92
C LEU A 29 -1.14 -6.71 -12.12
N ALA A 30 -0.23 -7.33 -12.85
CA ALA A 30 -0.52 -8.21 -13.97
C ALA A 30 0.19 -9.56 -13.79
N HIS A 31 -0.51 -10.65 -14.05
CA HIS A 31 0.04 -12.01 -14.08
C HIS A 31 -0.72 -12.84 -15.12
N GLY A 32 -0.07 -13.14 -16.24
CA GLY A 32 -0.76 -13.67 -17.43
C GLY A 32 -1.90 -12.75 -17.85
N GLU A 33 -3.09 -13.31 -18.06
CA GLU A 33 -4.30 -12.57 -18.43
C GLU A 33 -4.93 -11.81 -17.26
N ARG A 34 -4.53 -12.11 -16.02
CA ARG A 34 -5.14 -11.50 -14.83
C ARG A 34 -4.54 -10.13 -14.56
N ARG A 35 -5.39 -9.11 -14.51
CA ARG A 35 -5.06 -7.76 -14.05
C ARG A 35 -5.89 -7.37 -12.83
N LEU A 36 -5.26 -6.72 -11.87
CA LEU A 36 -5.94 -6.22 -10.67
C LEU A 36 -5.39 -4.85 -10.26
N ASN A 37 -6.26 -3.99 -9.76
CA ASN A 37 -5.89 -2.69 -9.21
C ASN A 37 -5.82 -2.81 -7.69
N VAL A 38 -4.71 -2.37 -7.11
CA VAL A 38 -4.49 -2.31 -5.67
C VAL A 38 -4.29 -0.86 -5.27
N ASP A 39 -5.07 -0.42 -4.29
CA ASP A 39 -4.92 0.88 -3.67
C ASP A 39 -4.58 0.71 -2.19
N VAL A 40 -3.57 1.44 -1.73
CA VAL A 40 -3.22 1.55 -0.32
C VAL A 40 -3.31 3.01 0.09
N GLN A 41 -4.21 3.31 1.02
CA GLN A 41 -4.27 4.60 1.69
C GLN A 41 -3.37 4.54 2.92
N ILE A 42 -2.35 5.39 2.92
CA ILE A 42 -1.42 5.61 4.02
C ILE A 42 -1.96 6.79 4.83
N ASN A 43 -2.38 6.54 6.06
CA ASN A 43 -2.91 7.58 6.92
C ASN A 43 -1.77 8.23 7.71
N ARG A 44 -1.80 9.57 7.84
CA ARG A 44 -0.79 10.30 8.63
C ARG A 44 -0.83 9.86 10.10
N GLN A 45 -2.02 9.51 10.59
CA GLN A 45 -2.26 8.95 11.92
C GLN A 45 -3.29 7.82 11.84
N GLY A 46 -3.14 6.81 12.68
CA GLY A 46 -4.02 5.65 12.73
C GLY A 46 -3.71 4.59 11.68
N SER A 47 -4.62 3.62 11.52
CA SER A 47 -4.40 2.43 10.69
C SER A 47 -4.57 2.71 9.19
N ASN A 48 -3.70 2.12 8.37
CA ASN A 48 -3.81 2.18 6.91
C ASN A 48 -5.03 1.40 6.38
N ARG A 49 -5.45 1.73 5.15
CA ARG A 49 -6.54 1.05 4.45
C ARG A 49 -6.05 0.49 3.12
N ALA A 50 -6.68 -0.59 2.67
CA ALA A 50 -6.35 -1.23 1.41
C ALA A 50 -7.63 -1.58 0.64
N GLN A 51 -7.55 -1.51 -0.69
CA GLN A 51 -8.61 -1.92 -1.58
C GLN A 51 -8.04 -2.71 -2.76
N VAL A 52 -8.79 -3.70 -3.24
CA VAL A 52 -8.50 -4.43 -4.48
C VAL A 52 -9.71 -4.33 -5.38
N ASN A 53 -9.53 -3.83 -6.61
CA ASN A 53 -10.59 -3.53 -7.56
C ASN A 53 -11.74 -2.69 -6.94
N GLY A 54 -11.39 -1.76 -6.05
CA GLY A 54 -12.35 -0.90 -5.34
C GLY A 54 -12.98 -1.51 -4.07
N THR A 55 -12.78 -2.81 -3.82
CA THR A 55 -13.31 -3.48 -2.63
C THR A 55 -12.32 -3.39 -1.47
N GLY A 56 -12.79 -2.90 -0.32
CA GLY A 56 -11.99 -2.81 0.91
C GLY A 56 -11.55 -4.17 1.45
N ILE A 57 -10.28 -4.27 1.82
CA ILE A 57 -9.67 -5.47 2.42
C ILE A 57 -8.85 -5.08 3.65
N ARG A 58 -8.48 -6.08 4.46
CA ARG A 58 -7.52 -5.87 5.54
C ARG A 58 -6.14 -5.64 4.92
N THR A 59 -5.38 -4.67 5.44
CA THR A 59 -4.02 -4.36 4.95
C THR A 59 -3.09 -5.58 4.98
N GLY A 60 -3.22 -6.45 5.98
CA GLY A 60 -2.46 -7.71 6.07
C GLY A 60 -2.78 -8.74 4.97
N GLU A 61 -3.86 -8.56 4.22
CA GLU A 61 -4.20 -9.44 3.09
C GLU A 61 -3.52 -9.06 1.78
N LEU A 62 -2.84 -7.90 1.72
CA LEU A 62 -2.14 -7.42 0.52
C LEU A 62 -1.10 -8.43 -0.01
N GLY A 63 -0.43 -9.16 0.88
CA GLY A 63 0.54 -10.20 0.51
C GLY A 63 -0.04 -11.36 -0.29
N ARG A 64 -1.38 -11.54 -0.31
CA ARG A 64 -2.05 -12.57 -1.13
C ARG A 64 -2.10 -12.20 -2.62
N TYR A 65 -1.89 -10.92 -2.96
CA TYR A 65 -2.02 -10.40 -4.32
C TYR A 65 -0.67 -10.16 -4.99
N ALA A 66 0.35 -9.79 -4.20
CA ALA A 66 1.72 -9.68 -4.66
C ALA A 66 2.71 -9.97 -3.54
N HIS A 67 3.73 -10.74 -3.87
CA HIS A 67 4.96 -10.81 -3.09
C HIS A 67 5.94 -9.79 -3.65
N VAL A 68 6.41 -8.89 -2.79
CA VAL A 68 7.34 -7.82 -3.17
C VAL A 68 8.57 -7.91 -2.28
N VAL A 69 9.73 -7.95 -2.90
CA VAL A 69 11.02 -7.76 -2.23
C VAL A 69 11.57 -6.40 -2.62
N LEU A 70 12.19 -5.73 -1.67
CA LEU A 70 12.89 -4.48 -1.88
C LEU A 70 14.38 -4.70 -1.64
N PHE A 71 15.20 -4.20 -2.56
CA PHE A 71 16.64 -4.08 -2.38
C PHE A 71 16.96 -2.60 -2.10
N ALA A 72 17.57 -2.32 -0.96
CA ALA A 72 18.08 -1.00 -0.58
C ALA A 72 19.48 -1.19 0.04
N PRO A 73 20.46 -0.30 -0.24
CA PRO A 73 21.81 -0.39 0.31
C PRO A 73 21.87 -0.16 1.83
#